data_AF-A0A174I8K5-F1
#
_entry.id   AF-A0A174I8K5-F1
#
_cell.length_a   1.000
_cell.length_b   1.000
_cell.length_c   1.000
_cell.angle_alpha   90.00
_cell.angle_beta   90.00
_cell.angle_gamma   90.00
#
_symmetry.space_group_name_H-M   'P 1'
#
loop_
_entity.id
_entity.type
_entity.pdbx_description
1 polymer ?
#
loop_
_entity_poly.entity_id
_entity_poly.type
_entity_poly.pdbx_seq_one_letter_code
_entity_poly.pdbx_strand_id
1 'polypeptide(L)'
;MNIPRIVDAIGYIDDDLITAALEDPPRKRHNLMIKWMSVAACLALVMIAGILVPHFLRTATIAESKYKYHVSETERAIEWPWKYKTPAEKYPVVKFNGKQFTAKSQNSIHTEVMGEVIGNCVAEGLDSDTGKAYTETFEVRKIKGISEELMIAVGNEDGFYVYAADEEAVPDTLSKLLELYELSQNLELNYATKCEGYEEKEELLLDNDEKIWRILYGCGDAKLDDTIDFFERENRRCLAFTATSEALGVYNRVIYISEDGYFATNIFDYEYSYFIGKEAAGQIISYVQKHSTETKSSTSLPTISGTVTEIGNGYIMVDDTVLCKKSKAGKKYKVYTDDIKIRRWIESGELKEGDLVIVEYEGEISSNYEVKGAYSIFTGTLEENGILNQE
;
A
#
# COMPACT_ATOMS: atom_id res chain seq x y z
N MET A 1 -38.57 2.30 35.70
CA MET A 1 -38.02 3.31 36.61
C MET A 1 -36.93 2.66 37.46
N ASN A 2 -35.68 3.08 37.22
CA ASN A 2 -34.45 3.09 38.04
C ASN A 2 -33.99 1.89 38.90
N ILE A 3 -32.93 1.23 38.41
CA ILE A 3 -31.53 1.17 38.91
C ILE A 3 -31.27 1.21 40.43
N PRO A 4 -30.46 0.25 40.92
CA PRO A 4 -29.32 0.50 41.82
C PRO A 4 -28.00 0.03 41.15
N ARG A 5 -27.16 0.95 40.66
CA ARG A 5 -25.93 1.53 41.26
C ARG A 5 -24.86 0.50 41.66
N ILE A 6 -24.02 0.19 40.68
CA ILE A 6 -22.68 -0.41 40.75
C ILE A 6 -21.70 0.55 41.46
N VAL A 7 -21.91 0.80 42.76
CA VAL A 7 -21.02 1.70 43.53
C VAL A 7 -20.01 0.93 44.39
N ASP A 8 -20.12 -0.40 44.54
CA ASP A 8 -19.25 -1.15 45.47
C ASP A 8 -18.14 -1.97 44.80
N ALA A 9 -17.72 -1.65 43.57
CA ALA A 9 -16.66 -2.40 42.87
C ALA A 9 -15.40 -1.59 42.49
N ILE A 10 -15.29 -0.31 42.87
CA ILE A 10 -14.08 0.48 42.62
C ILE A 10 -13.56 1.01 43.96
N GLY A 11 -12.53 0.34 44.47
CA GLY A 11 -11.78 0.81 45.62
C GLY A 11 -11.00 2.09 45.28
N TYR A 12 -11.07 3.05 46.20
CA TYR A 12 -10.14 4.15 46.47
C TYR A 12 -9.68 5.01 45.27
N ILE A 13 -10.44 6.09 45.01
CA ILE A 13 -9.90 7.29 44.36
C ILE A 13 -9.39 8.21 45.46
N ASP A 14 -8.18 8.73 45.28
CA ASP A 14 -7.46 9.61 46.20
C ASP A 14 -8.14 11.00 46.26
N ASP A 15 -8.41 11.52 47.46
CA ASP A 15 -9.14 12.79 47.70
C ASP A 15 -8.36 14.03 47.19
N ASP A 16 -7.05 13.87 46.95
CA ASP A 16 -6.20 14.92 46.37
C ASP A 16 -6.53 15.23 44.89
N LEU A 17 -7.08 14.25 44.14
CA LEU A 17 -7.49 14.44 42.74
C LEU A 17 -8.80 15.23 42.60
N ILE A 18 -9.66 15.20 43.62
CA ILE A 18 -10.93 15.96 43.63
C ILE A 18 -10.66 17.44 43.90
N THR A 19 -9.66 17.74 44.73
CA THR A 19 -9.33 19.12 45.11
C THR A 19 -8.65 19.88 43.96
N ALA A 20 -7.86 19.20 43.12
CA ALA A 20 -7.23 19.79 41.94
C ALA A 20 -8.22 20.14 40.80
N ALA A 21 -9.42 19.55 40.80
CA ALA A 21 -10.46 19.81 39.80
C ALA A 21 -11.38 20.99 40.13
N LEU A 22 -11.33 21.52 41.36
CA LEU A 22 -12.25 22.56 41.86
C LEU A 22 -11.66 23.98 41.88
N GLU A 23 -10.37 24.16 41.59
CA GLU A 23 -9.73 25.48 41.50
C GLU A 23 -9.32 25.83 40.06
N ASP A 24 -10.26 26.28 39.24
CA ASP A 24 -9.96 26.95 37.96
C ASP A 24 -10.30 28.45 38.06
N PRO A 25 -9.32 29.38 38.05
CA PRO A 25 -9.60 30.82 38.00
C PRO A 25 -9.88 31.30 36.55
N PRO A 26 -10.59 32.44 36.37
CA PRO A 26 -11.32 32.73 35.14
C PRO A 26 -10.43 33.08 33.94
N ARG A 27 -10.81 32.54 32.77
CA ARG A 27 -10.22 32.74 31.44
C ARG A 27 -9.96 34.22 31.10
N LYS A 28 -8.70 34.58 30.85
CA LYS A 28 -8.32 35.78 30.10
C LYS A 28 -8.17 35.45 28.62
N ARG A 29 -8.94 36.15 27.77
CA ARG A 29 -8.72 36.24 26.33
C ARG A 29 -7.35 36.88 26.05
N HIS A 30 -6.50 36.23 25.27
CA HIS A 30 -5.42 36.92 24.56
C HIS A 30 -5.07 36.24 23.22
N ASN A 31 -5.24 37.04 22.17
CA ASN A 31 -4.68 37.08 20.82
C ASN A 31 -4.14 35.81 20.13
N LEU A 32 -4.75 35.52 18.97
CA LEU A 32 -4.21 34.74 17.85
C LEU A 32 -2.88 35.34 17.36
N MET A 33 -1.77 34.68 17.68
CA MET A 33 -0.55 34.53 16.88
C MET A 33 0.54 33.97 17.81
N ILE A 34 1.36 33.02 17.33
CA ILE A 34 2.31 32.10 18.04
C ILE A 34 1.65 30.70 18.18
N LYS A 35 2.07 29.58 17.60
CA LYS A 35 3.29 29.09 16.93
C LYS A 35 2.90 27.93 16.00
N TRP A 36 3.11 28.06 14.69
CA TRP A 36 3.00 26.95 13.73
C TRP A 36 4.38 26.30 13.53
N MET A 37 4.89 25.57 14.53
CA MET A 37 6.20 24.90 14.38
C MET A 37 6.34 23.56 15.13
N SER A 38 5.24 22.88 15.44
CA SER A 38 5.32 21.58 16.14
C SER A 38 4.19 20.60 15.84
N VAL A 39 3.55 20.69 14.67
CA VAL A 39 2.50 19.74 14.23
C VAL A 39 2.89 18.92 12.98
N ALA A 40 4.01 19.25 12.32
CA ALA A 40 4.46 18.51 11.12
C ALA A 40 5.03 17.10 11.43
N ALA A 41 5.43 16.81 12.68
CA ALA A 41 6.05 15.53 13.04
C ALA A 41 5.04 14.41 13.36
N CYS A 42 3.76 14.72 13.55
CA CYS A 42 2.72 13.72 13.85
C CYS A 42 1.91 13.28 12.64
N LEU A 43 2.07 13.94 11.49
CA LEU A 43 1.37 13.57 10.25
C LEU A 43 2.10 12.48 9.45
N ALA A 44 3.40 12.27 9.67
CA ALA A 44 4.17 11.22 8.99
C ALA A 44 3.88 9.80 9.54
N LEU A 45 3.34 9.67 10.75
CA LEU A 45 3.03 8.36 11.37
C LEU A 45 1.61 7.85 11.10
N VAL A 46 0.75 8.65 10.47
CA VAL A 46 -0.63 8.23 10.11
C VAL A 46 -0.71 7.74 8.66
N MET A 47 0.30 8.01 7.83
CA MET A 47 0.31 7.63 6.41
C MET A 47 0.66 6.15 6.14
N ILE A 48 0.93 5.35 7.17
CA ILE A 48 1.06 3.88 7.08
C ILE A 48 -0.19 3.17 7.62
N ALA A 49 -1.19 3.92 8.10
CA ALA A 49 -2.47 3.38 8.59
C ALA A 49 -3.64 3.65 7.63
N GLY A 50 -3.47 3.27 6.37
CA GLY A 50 -4.55 3.20 5.38
C GLY A 50 -4.06 2.28 4.27
N ILE A 51 -4.52 1.03 4.15
CA ILE A 51 -5.92 0.63 4.01
C ILE A 51 -6.10 -0.71 4.76
N LEU A 52 -6.69 -0.67 5.95
CA LEU A 52 -7.35 -1.83 6.54
C LEU A 52 -8.62 -2.09 5.73
N VAL A 53 -8.54 -2.92 4.68
CA VAL A 53 -9.72 -3.64 4.23
C VAL A 53 -9.85 -4.83 5.18
N PRO A 54 -10.94 -4.95 5.96
CA PRO A 54 -11.28 -6.25 6.53
C PRO A 54 -11.64 -7.16 5.35
N HIS A 55 -10.69 -7.94 4.84
CA HIS A 55 -10.94 -9.11 4.00
C HIS A 55 -11.59 -10.19 4.87
N PHE A 56 -12.82 -9.94 5.33
CA PHE A 56 -13.64 -10.93 5.99
C PHE A 56 -14.83 -11.29 5.09
N LEU A 57 -14.87 -12.59 4.80
CA LEU A 57 -16.01 -13.38 4.31
C LEU A 57 -16.26 -13.39 2.80
N ARG A 58 -15.47 -14.22 2.10
CA ARG A 58 -16.03 -15.10 1.07
C ARG A 58 -15.65 -16.54 1.37
N THR A 59 -16.64 -17.33 1.80
CA THR A 59 -16.54 -18.78 1.86
C THR A 59 -16.39 -19.29 0.43
N ALA A 60 -15.16 -19.58 0.00
CA ALA A 60 -14.94 -20.33 -1.22
C ALA A 60 -15.68 -21.65 -1.06
N THR A 61 -16.60 -21.93 -1.97
CA THR A 61 -17.19 -23.27 -2.12
C THR A 61 -16.09 -24.17 -2.65
N ILE A 62 -15.31 -24.75 -1.73
CA ILE A 62 -14.17 -25.59 -2.09
C ILE A 62 -14.71 -26.86 -2.72
N ALA A 63 -14.37 -27.05 -4.00
CA ALA A 63 -14.44 -28.34 -4.66
C ALA A 63 -13.69 -29.38 -3.80
N GLU A 64 -14.43 -30.32 -3.20
CA GLU A 64 -13.95 -31.46 -2.40
C GLU A 64 -12.51 -31.31 -1.84
N SER A 65 -12.33 -30.41 -0.87
CA SER A 65 -11.02 -29.88 -0.45
C SER A 65 -9.99 -30.96 -0.06
N LYS A 66 -8.81 -30.96 -0.69
CA LYS A 66 -7.60 -31.70 -0.26
C LYS A 66 -7.24 -31.40 1.21
N TYR A 67 -7.49 -30.18 1.65
CA TYR A 67 -7.11 -29.65 2.96
C TYR A 67 -8.21 -29.82 4.02
N LYS A 68 -7.79 -30.10 5.26
CA LYS A 68 -8.64 -30.21 6.47
C LYS A 68 -8.65 -28.91 7.26
N TYR A 69 -7.56 -28.14 7.21
CA TYR A 69 -7.37 -26.91 7.97
C TYR A 69 -7.14 -25.73 7.03
N HIS A 70 -7.58 -24.54 7.46
CA HIS A 70 -7.22 -23.25 6.89
C HIS A 70 -6.22 -22.57 7.83
N VAL A 71 -5.36 -21.74 7.27
CA VAL A 71 -4.44 -20.89 8.05
C VAL A 71 -5.03 -19.48 8.10
N SER A 72 -5.09 -18.88 9.28
CA SER A 72 -5.44 -17.47 9.46
C SER A 72 -4.21 -16.60 9.19
N GLU A 73 -4.41 -15.50 8.49
CA GLU A 73 -3.39 -14.46 8.30
C GLU A 73 -3.45 -13.48 9.46
N THR A 74 -2.29 -13.02 9.92
CA THR A 74 -2.20 -11.87 10.83
C THR A 74 -1.15 -10.93 10.27
N GLU A 75 -1.60 -9.79 9.73
CA GLU A 75 -0.69 -8.75 9.27
C GLU A 75 -0.03 -8.08 10.48
N ARG A 76 1.29 -7.99 10.46
CA ARG A 76 2.06 -7.20 11.44
C ARG A 76 2.75 -6.08 10.69
N ALA A 77 2.45 -4.84 11.09
CA ALA A 77 3.27 -3.70 10.70
C ALA A 77 4.60 -3.81 11.47
N ILE A 78 5.64 -4.33 10.80
CA ILE A 78 6.98 -4.48 11.37
C ILE A 78 7.77 -3.19 11.08
N GLU A 79 8.15 -2.45 12.12
CA GLU A 79 9.22 -1.48 11.98
C GLU A 79 10.56 -2.22 11.95
N TRP A 80 11.25 -2.16 10.81
CA TRP A 80 12.52 -2.85 10.65
C TRP A 80 13.65 -2.15 11.42
N PRO A 81 14.51 -2.89 12.15
CA PRO A 81 15.76 -2.34 12.68
C PRO A 81 16.61 -1.71 11.57
N TRP A 82 17.39 -0.68 11.87
CA TRP A 82 18.17 0.08 10.88
C TRP A 82 18.93 -0.78 9.87
N LYS A 83 19.61 -1.85 10.33
CA LYS A 83 20.37 -2.76 9.46
C LYS A 83 19.54 -3.40 8.34
N TYR A 84 18.24 -3.57 8.55
CA TYR A 84 17.30 -4.21 7.62
C TYR A 84 16.48 -3.20 6.81
N LYS A 85 16.59 -1.89 7.05
CA LYS A 85 15.88 -0.85 6.27
C LYS A 85 16.50 -0.68 4.86
N THR A 86 15.67 -0.34 3.85
CA THR A 86 16.11 0.02 2.49
C THR A 86 16.84 1.35 2.54
N PRO A 87 17.59 1.71 1.49
CA PRO A 87 17.98 3.10 1.29
C PRO A 87 16.79 4.07 1.43
N ALA A 88 15.64 3.81 0.80
CA ALA A 88 14.46 4.67 0.93
C ALA A 88 13.90 4.78 2.36
N GLU A 89 13.93 3.71 3.15
CA GLU A 89 13.47 3.73 4.55
C GLU A 89 14.49 4.36 5.51
N LYS A 90 15.80 4.18 5.23
CA LYS A 90 16.89 4.81 5.99
C LYS A 90 16.92 6.31 5.75
N TYR A 91 16.64 6.70 4.51
CA TYR A 91 16.82 8.05 4.00
C TYR A 91 15.53 8.52 3.31
N PRO A 92 14.41 8.68 4.04
CA PRO A 92 13.11 8.96 3.44
C PRO A 92 13.03 10.34 2.76
N VAL A 93 13.98 11.24 3.07
CA VAL A 93 14.02 12.59 2.55
C VAL A 93 15.43 12.90 2.06
N VAL A 94 15.54 13.48 0.87
CA VAL A 94 16.80 13.97 0.29
C VAL A 94 16.65 15.40 -0.17
N LYS A 95 17.78 16.12 -0.23
CA LYS A 95 17.84 17.47 -0.79
C LYS A 95 18.69 17.49 -2.04
N PHE A 96 18.13 18.00 -3.13
CA PHE A 96 18.80 18.12 -4.41
C PHE A 96 18.42 19.44 -5.07
N ASN A 97 19.42 20.17 -5.59
CA ASN A 97 19.23 21.49 -6.21
C ASN A 97 18.41 22.50 -5.38
N GLY A 98 18.54 22.45 -4.05
CA GLY A 98 17.82 23.35 -3.14
C GLY A 98 16.36 22.96 -2.87
N LYS A 99 15.88 21.86 -3.46
CA LYS A 99 14.54 21.31 -3.23
C LYS A 99 14.61 20.05 -2.37
N GLN A 100 13.56 19.83 -1.59
CA GLN A 100 13.37 18.62 -0.80
C GLN A 100 12.54 17.61 -1.59
N PHE A 101 12.95 16.35 -1.55
CA PHE A 101 12.22 15.24 -2.14
C PHE A 101 12.03 14.13 -1.11
N THR A 102 10.87 13.50 -1.13
CA THR A 102 10.45 12.45 -0.22
C THR A 102 10.28 11.14 -0.99
N ALA A 103 10.76 10.02 -0.42
CA ALA A 103 10.65 8.70 -1.05
C ALA A 103 9.18 8.30 -1.20
N LYS A 104 8.78 7.93 -2.43
CA LYS A 104 7.40 7.50 -2.75
C LYS A 104 7.16 6.02 -2.52
N SER A 105 8.22 5.22 -2.64
CA SER A 105 8.15 3.76 -2.62
C SER A 105 9.34 3.17 -1.88
N GLN A 106 9.09 2.05 -1.22
CA GLN A 106 10.13 1.19 -0.65
C GLN A 106 10.72 0.21 -1.67
N ASN A 107 10.15 0.14 -2.88
CA ASN A 107 10.62 -0.73 -3.94
C ASN A 107 11.62 0.01 -4.82
N SER A 108 12.73 -0.66 -5.13
CA SER A 108 13.68 -0.15 -6.09
C SER A 108 13.09 -0.18 -7.50
N ILE A 109 13.45 0.78 -8.34
CA ILE A 109 13.04 0.85 -9.74
C ILE A 109 14.10 0.27 -10.66
N HIS A 110 13.65 -0.25 -11.80
CA HIS A 110 14.53 -0.83 -12.80
C HIS A 110 15.20 0.24 -13.68
N THR A 111 16.31 -0.14 -14.32
CA THR A 111 17.10 0.77 -15.18
C THR A 111 16.32 1.29 -16.39
N GLU A 112 15.27 0.58 -16.77
CA GLU A 112 14.40 0.81 -17.91
C GLU A 112 13.61 2.12 -17.75
N VAL A 113 13.22 2.49 -16.53
CA VAL A 113 12.54 3.76 -16.25
C VAL A 113 13.50 4.91 -15.96
N MET A 114 14.77 4.60 -15.67
CA MET A 114 15.79 5.60 -15.33
C MET A 114 16.35 6.32 -16.54
N GLY A 115 16.51 7.63 -16.42
CA GLY A 115 17.16 8.51 -17.39
C GLY A 115 18.65 8.77 -17.08
N GLU A 116 19.14 9.90 -17.59
CA GLU A 116 20.53 10.32 -17.40
C GLU A 116 20.85 10.71 -15.95
N VAL A 117 22.13 10.58 -15.58
CA VAL A 117 22.66 11.05 -14.30
C VAL A 117 22.70 12.57 -14.29
N ILE A 118 22.13 13.19 -13.26
CA ILE A 118 22.04 14.65 -13.11
C ILE A 118 22.81 15.19 -11.91
N GLY A 119 23.33 14.33 -11.03
CA GLY A 119 24.21 14.75 -9.95
C GLY A 119 24.27 13.74 -8.83
N ASN A 120 24.64 14.23 -7.65
CA ASN A 120 24.62 13.46 -6.41
C ASN A 120 23.94 14.30 -5.31
N CYS A 121 23.34 13.63 -4.34
CA CYS A 121 22.83 14.26 -3.11
C CYS A 121 23.42 13.56 -1.88
N VAL A 122 23.48 14.30 -0.78
CA VAL A 122 23.77 13.72 0.54
C VAL A 122 22.44 13.44 1.20
N ALA A 123 22.21 12.18 1.53
CA ALA A 123 21.03 11.68 2.20
C ALA A 123 21.33 11.51 3.69
N GLU A 124 20.44 11.99 4.54
CA GLU A 124 20.60 11.96 5.99
C GLU A 124 19.49 11.11 6.60
N GLY A 125 19.86 10.22 7.52
CA GLY A 125 18.94 9.29 8.15
C GLY A 125 19.23 9.12 9.63
N LEU A 126 18.19 8.83 10.41
CA LEU A 126 18.28 8.67 11.86
C LEU A 126 17.79 7.27 12.22
N ASP A 127 18.66 6.51 12.88
CA ASP A 127 18.28 5.25 13.51
C ASP A 127 17.48 5.55 14.78
N SER A 128 16.18 5.25 14.75
CA SER A 128 15.24 5.48 15.86
C SER A 128 15.61 4.67 17.10
N ASP A 129 16.21 3.49 16.93
CA ASP A 129 16.56 2.59 18.05
C ASP A 129 17.78 3.09 18.82
N THR A 130 18.76 3.64 18.11
CA THR A 130 20.06 4.04 18.69
C THR A 130 20.25 5.55 18.80
N GLY A 131 19.39 6.34 18.15
CA GLY A 131 19.54 7.79 17.99
C GLY A 131 20.73 8.21 17.13
N LYS A 132 21.37 7.26 16.43
CA LYS A 132 22.56 7.52 15.62
C LYS A 132 22.17 8.06 14.26
N ALA A 133 22.76 9.20 13.89
CA ALA A 133 22.64 9.76 12.55
C ALA A 133 23.60 9.07 11.58
N TYR A 134 23.13 8.86 10.36
CA TYR A 134 23.87 8.32 9.24
C TYR A 134 23.75 9.26 8.04
N THR A 135 24.79 9.28 7.22
CA THR A 135 24.81 10.01 5.96
C THR A 135 25.27 9.09 4.86
N GLU A 136 24.64 9.17 3.69
CA GLU A 136 25.06 8.46 2.48
C GLU A 136 25.11 9.41 1.30
N THR A 137 25.99 9.15 0.33
CA THR A 137 26.00 9.88 -0.94
C THR A 137 25.30 9.05 -2.00
N PHE A 138 24.19 9.57 -2.53
CA PHE A 138 23.44 8.93 -3.60
C PHE A 138 23.65 9.61 -4.93
N GLU A 139 23.67 8.80 -5.98
CA GLU A 139 23.52 9.27 -7.35
C GLU A 139 22.07 9.68 -7.59
N VAL A 140 21.89 10.78 -8.32
CA VAL A 140 20.59 11.30 -8.72
C VAL A 140 20.46 11.20 -10.23
N ARG A 141 19.37 10.59 -10.70
CA ARG A 141 19.03 10.42 -12.11
C ARG A 141 17.65 10.99 -12.42
N LYS A 142 17.44 11.35 -13.68
CA LYS A 142 16.10 11.62 -14.22
C LYS A 142 15.26 10.34 -14.21
N ILE A 143 13.94 10.52 -14.21
CA ILE A 143 13.00 9.47 -14.58
C ILE A 143 12.50 9.78 -16.00
N LYS A 144 12.43 8.79 -16.89
CA LYS A 144 12.01 9.02 -18.27
C LYS A 144 10.57 9.56 -18.29
N GLY A 145 10.34 10.62 -19.08
CA GLY A 145 9.01 11.24 -19.23
C GLY A 145 8.55 12.09 -18.05
N ILE A 146 9.35 12.24 -16.99
CA ILE A 146 8.98 13.04 -15.82
C ILE A 146 10.06 14.08 -15.55
N SER A 147 9.62 15.32 -15.33
CA SER A 147 10.51 16.44 -15.00
C SER A 147 11.26 16.16 -13.70
N GLU A 148 12.58 16.43 -13.67
CA GLU A 148 13.40 16.36 -12.45
C GLU A 148 12.94 17.31 -11.34
N GLU A 149 12.13 18.32 -11.69
CA GLU A 149 11.50 19.22 -10.71
C GLU A 149 10.37 18.53 -9.93
N LEU A 150 9.80 17.45 -10.46
CA LEU A 150 8.69 16.70 -9.85
C LEU A 150 9.18 15.43 -9.18
N MET A 151 9.96 14.61 -9.90
CA MET A 151 10.42 13.33 -9.40
C MET A 151 11.83 13.03 -9.89
N ILE A 152 12.60 12.38 -9.03
CA ILE A 152 13.97 11.95 -9.30
C ILE A 152 14.16 10.50 -8.84
N ALA A 153 15.04 9.79 -9.53
CA ALA A 153 15.52 8.50 -9.11
C ALA A 153 16.80 8.69 -8.28
N VAL A 154 16.81 8.20 -7.04
CA VAL A 154 17.93 8.41 -6.10
C VAL A 154 18.37 7.07 -5.54
N GLY A 155 19.67 6.82 -5.56
CA GLY A 155 20.19 5.54 -5.09
C GLY A 155 21.68 5.33 -5.30
N ASN A 156 22.08 4.07 -5.13
CA ASN A 156 23.45 3.57 -5.28
C ASN A 156 23.42 2.11 -5.77
N GLU A 157 24.48 1.36 -5.51
CA GLU A 157 24.58 -0.08 -5.81
C GLU A 157 23.52 -0.95 -5.10
N ASP A 158 22.94 -0.48 -3.99
CA ASP A 158 21.89 -1.18 -3.26
C ASP A 158 20.49 -0.98 -3.89
N GLY A 159 20.38 -0.09 -4.88
CA GLY A 159 19.16 0.17 -5.63
C GLY A 159 18.83 1.65 -5.76
N PHE A 160 17.96 1.97 -6.73
CA PHE A 160 17.42 3.30 -6.97
C PHE A 160 15.93 3.35 -6.63
N TYR A 161 15.48 4.46 -6.06
CA TYR A 161 14.10 4.63 -5.60
C TYR A 161 13.54 5.95 -6.12
N VAL A 162 12.22 6.03 -6.27
CA VAL A 162 11.53 7.27 -6.67
C VAL A 162 11.39 8.18 -5.46
N TYR A 163 11.88 9.41 -5.61
CA TYR A 163 11.63 10.50 -4.68
C TYR A 163 10.84 11.59 -5.41
N ALA A 164 9.71 12.00 -4.83
CA ALA A 164 8.91 13.09 -5.34
C ALA A 164 9.23 14.37 -4.57
N ALA A 165 9.25 15.49 -5.28
CA ALA A 165 9.31 16.80 -4.67
C ALA A 165 8.09 16.98 -3.75
N ASP A 166 8.29 17.65 -2.62
CA ASP A 166 7.15 18.06 -1.80
C ASP A 166 6.19 18.90 -2.68
N GLU A 167 4.92 18.49 -2.73
CA GLU A 167 3.92 19.11 -3.60
C GLU A 167 3.70 20.57 -3.20
N GLU A 168 4.14 21.50 -4.05
CA GLU A 168 3.91 22.93 -3.83
C GLU A 168 2.46 23.33 -4.17
N ALA A 169 1.84 22.66 -5.14
CA ALA A 169 0.45 22.88 -5.54
C ALA A 169 -0.16 21.67 -6.24
N VAL A 170 -1.35 21.26 -5.80
CA VAL A 170 -2.17 20.25 -6.47
C VAL A 170 -2.54 20.73 -7.88
N PRO A 171 -2.50 19.86 -8.92
CA PRO A 171 -2.93 20.24 -10.26
C PRO A 171 -4.40 20.72 -10.26
N ASP A 172 -4.64 21.97 -10.66
CA ASP A 172 -5.98 22.57 -10.64
C ASP A 172 -6.90 22.09 -11.78
N THR A 173 -6.34 21.36 -12.75
CA THR A 173 -7.07 20.74 -13.87
C THR A 173 -6.59 19.33 -14.15
N LEU A 174 -7.48 18.52 -14.71
CA LEU A 174 -7.16 17.15 -15.12
C LEU A 174 -6.03 17.12 -16.16
N SER A 175 -6.01 18.04 -17.14
CA SER A 175 -4.93 18.07 -18.16
C SER A 175 -3.55 18.25 -17.52
N LYS A 176 -3.43 19.13 -16.52
CA LYS A 176 -2.17 19.32 -15.80
C LYS A 176 -1.75 18.05 -15.08
N LEU A 177 -2.68 17.35 -14.42
CA LEU A 177 -2.38 16.07 -13.77
C LEU A 177 -1.86 15.04 -14.79
N LEU A 178 -2.56 14.88 -15.91
CA LEU A 178 -2.22 13.92 -16.95
C LEU A 178 -0.85 14.22 -17.59
N GLU A 179 -0.56 15.49 -17.86
CA GLU A 179 0.66 15.94 -18.57
C GLU A 179 1.89 15.99 -17.67
N LEU A 180 1.78 16.48 -16.43
CA LEU A 180 2.93 16.63 -15.52
C LEU A 180 3.63 15.30 -15.22
N TYR A 181 2.84 14.22 -15.17
CA TYR A 181 3.31 12.88 -14.85
C TYR A 181 3.23 11.92 -16.03
N GLU A 182 2.92 12.42 -17.24
CA GLU A 182 2.69 11.65 -18.46
C GLU A 182 1.87 10.38 -18.19
N LEU A 183 0.73 10.50 -17.49
CA LEU A 183 0.05 9.34 -16.88
C LEU A 183 -0.30 8.25 -17.90
N SER A 184 -0.68 8.60 -19.13
CA SER A 184 -0.96 7.60 -20.17
C SER A 184 0.25 6.84 -20.70
N GLN A 185 1.48 7.31 -20.43
CA GLN A 185 2.72 6.60 -20.76
C GLN A 185 3.24 5.80 -19.57
N ASN A 186 2.94 6.26 -18.35
CA ASN A 186 3.48 5.70 -17.11
C ASN A 186 2.49 4.81 -16.34
N LEU A 187 1.23 4.74 -16.76
CA LEU A 187 0.18 3.91 -16.15
C LEU A 187 -0.63 3.18 -17.23
N GLU A 188 -1.03 1.96 -16.88
CA GLU A 188 -1.99 1.17 -17.65
C GLU A 188 -3.33 1.13 -16.90
N LEU A 189 -4.43 1.34 -17.62
CA LEU A 189 -5.81 1.21 -17.12
C LEU A 189 -6.48 -0.04 -17.70
N ASN A 190 -5.80 -1.17 -17.58
CA ASN A 190 -6.24 -2.45 -18.14
C ASN A 190 -6.93 -3.37 -17.13
N TYR A 191 -6.72 -3.16 -15.83
CA TYR A 191 -7.37 -3.95 -14.78
C TYR A 191 -8.32 -3.07 -13.96
N ALA A 192 -9.60 -3.41 -13.96
CA ALA A 192 -10.64 -2.65 -13.27
C ALA A 192 -11.55 -3.55 -12.44
N THR A 193 -11.89 -3.10 -11.23
CA THR A 193 -12.90 -3.71 -10.39
C THR A 193 -14.16 -2.87 -10.42
N LYS A 194 -15.30 -3.50 -10.69
CA LYS A 194 -16.61 -2.86 -10.57
C LYS A 194 -17.03 -2.86 -9.10
N CYS A 195 -17.35 -1.67 -8.60
CA CYS A 195 -17.69 -1.45 -7.19
C CYS A 195 -19.10 -0.89 -7.06
N GLU A 196 -19.84 -1.39 -6.07
CA GLU A 196 -21.02 -0.72 -5.52
C GLU A 196 -20.73 -0.41 -4.05
N GLY A 197 -20.47 0.85 -3.73
CA GLY A 197 -19.95 1.19 -2.42
C GLY A 197 -18.51 0.68 -2.23
N TYR A 198 -18.28 0.09 -1.07
CA TYR A 198 -17.06 -0.65 -0.74
C TYR A 198 -17.09 -2.10 -1.21
N GLU A 199 -18.22 -2.58 -1.75
CA GLU A 199 -18.33 -3.95 -2.24
C GLU A 199 -17.81 -4.09 -3.66
N GLU A 200 -16.85 -4.99 -3.83
CA GLU A 200 -16.33 -5.43 -5.14
C GLU A 200 -17.26 -6.48 -5.75
N LYS A 201 -17.68 -6.25 -6.99
CA LYS A 201 -18.67 -7.09 -7.67
C LYS A 201 -18.06 -7.97 -8.75
N GLU A 202 -17.14 -7.41 -9.53
CA GLU A 202 -16.66 -8.00 -10.76
C GLU A 202 -15.26 -7.46 -11.09
N GLU A 203 -14.33 -8.34 -11.46
CA GLU A 203 -12.99 -7.98 -11.94
C GLU A 203 -12.96 -8.07 -13.47
N LEU A 204 -12.40 -7.05 -14.10
CA LEU A 204 -12.45 -6.83 -15.53
C LEU A 204 -11.04 -6.59 -16.06
N LEU A 205 -10.63 -7.38 -17.04
CA LEU A 205 -9.35 -7.21 -17.74
C LEU A 205 -9.61 -6.73 -19.17
N LEU A 206 -8.94 -5.64 -19.57
CA LEU A 206 -8.98 -5.05 -20.91
C LEU A 206 -7.65 -5.26 -21.63
N ASP A 207 -7.72 -5.50 -22.94
CA ASP A 207 -6.50 -5.61 -23.77
C ASP A 207 -5.92 -4.24 -24.18
N ASN A 208 -6.70 -3.15 -24.08
CA ASN A 208 -6.32 -1.83 -24.56
C ASN A 208 -7.11 -0.70 -23.83
N ASP A 209 -6.37 0.26 -23.27
CA ASP A 209 -6.86 1.41 -22.52
C ASP A 209 -6.76 2.76 -23.27
N GLU A 210 -6.26 2.80 -24.52
CA GLU A 210 -6.07 4.02 -25.33
C GLU A 210 -7.34 4.87 -25.41
N LYS A 211 -8.51 4.22 -25.54
CA LYS A 211 -9.78 4.93 -25.60
C LYS A 211 -10.15 5.57 -24.27
N ILE A 212 -9.79 4.96 -23.13
CA ILE A 212 -10.01 5.51 -21.79
C ILE A 212 -9.19 6.79 -21.67
N TRP A 213 -7.88 6.71 -21.95
CA TRP A 213 -7.00 7.87 -21.95
C TRP A 213 -7.49 8.98 -22.88
N ARG A 214 -7.92 8.66 -24.10
CA ARG A 214 -8.45 9.66 -25.03
C ARG A 214 -9.68 10.40 -24.49
N ILE A 215 -10.57 9.71 -23.77
CA ILE A 215 -11.74 10.34 -23.14
C ILE A 215 -11.28 11.25 -21.99
N LEU A 216 -10.34 10.79 -21.16
CA LEU A 216 -9.79 11.58 -20.05
C LEU A 216 -9.09 12.85 -20.53
N TYR A 217 -8.27 12.78 -21.58
CA TYR A 217 -7.66 13.96 -22.21
C TYR A 217 -8.73 14.90 -22.79
N GLY A 218 -9.84 14.37 -23.30
CA GLY A 218 -11.00 15.17 -23.72
C GLY A 218 -11.69 15.93 -22.58
N CYS A 219 -11.42 15.54 -21.33
CA CYS A 219 -11.95 16.18 -20.11
C CYS A 219 -10.90 17.07 -19.42
N GLY A 220 -9.84 17.47 -20.12
CA GLY A 220 -8.69 18.17 -19.54
C GLY A 220 -9.02 19.46 -18.77
N ASP A 221 -10.11 20.15 -19.12
CA ASP A 221 -10.57 21.37 -18.44
C ASP A 221 -11.27 21.13 -17.10
N ALA A 222 -11.57 19.86 -16.75
CA ALA A 222 -12.18 19.49 -15.49
C ALA A 222 -11.36 20.03 -14.31
N LYS A 223 -12.02 20.74 -13.41
CA LYS A 223 -11.39 21.36 -12.25
C LYS A 223 -11.26 20.37 -11.11
N LEU A 224 -10.19 20.54 -10.33
CA LEU A 224 -10.05 19.89 -9.04
C LEU A 224 -11.29 20.19 -8.19
N ASP A 225 -11.91 19.15 -7.64
CA ASP A 225 -12.92 19.25 -6.60
C ASP A 225 -12.21 19.29 -5.25
N ASP A 226 -12.00 20.50 -4.74
CA ASP A 226 -11.37 20.78 -3.45
C ASP A 226 -12.39 20.87 -2.30
N THR A 227 -13.65 20.49 -2.57
CA THR A 227 -14.73 20.58 -1.56
C THR A 227 -14.81 19.34 -0.67
N ILE A 228 -14.12 18.27 -1.03
CA ILE A 228 -14.08 17.00 -0.31
C ILE A 228 -12.64 16.61 0.00
N ASP A 229 -12.40 16.18 1.25
CA ASP A 229 -11.07 15.73 1.68
C ASP A 229 -10.76 14.30 1.18
N PHE A 230 -11.79 13.55 0.79
CA PHE A 230 -11.68 12.17 0.29
C PHE A 230 -12.91 11.76 -0.56
N PHE A 231 -12.72 10.77 -1.41
CA PHE A 231 -13.69 10.27 -2.38
C PHE A 231 -14.57 9.22 -1.72
N GLU A 232 -15.63 9.69 -1.07
CA GLU A 232 -16.58 8.80 -0.38
C GLU A 232 -17.24 7.80 -1.34
N ARG A 233 -16.95 6.51 -1.15
CA ARG A 233 -17.46 5.46 -2.03
C ARG A 233 -18.80 4.92 -1.62
N GLU A 234 -19.21 5.01 -0.35
CA GLU A 234 -20.33 4.24 0.24
C GLU A 234 -21.59 4.20 -0.65
N ASN A 235 -21.93 5.33 -1.27
CA ASN A 235 -23.13 5.48 -2.09
C ASN A 235 -22.86 5.64 -3.59
N ARG A 236 -21.66 5.26 -4.06
CA ARG A 236 -21.24 5.39 -5.46
C ARG A 236 -21.11 4.03 -6.13
N ARG A 237 -21.43 4.02 -7.42
CA ARG A 237 -21.03 2.96 -8.34
C ARG A 237 -19.85 3.47 -9.15
N CYS A 238 -18.78 2.69 -9.20
CA CYS A 238 -17.58 3.07 -9.92
C CYS A 238 -16.86 1.87 -10.52
N LEU A 239 -15.98 2.17 -11.47
CA LEU A 239 -14.84 1.34 -11.79
C LEU A 239 -13.66 1.81 -10.95
N ALA A 240 -12.94 0.87 -10.36
CA ALA A 240 -11.71 1.06 -9.63
C ALA A 240 -10.58 0.41 -10.43
N PHE A 241 -9.78 1.20 -11.12
CA PHE A 241 -8.61 0.72 -11.85
C PHE A 241 -7.44 0.57 -10.90
N THR A 242 -6.79 -0.59 -10.92
CA THR A 242 -5.53 -0.79 -10.21
C THR A 242 -4.42 -0.04 -10.94
N ALA A 243 -3.73 0.82 -10.21
CA ALA A 243 -2.65 1.65 -10.72
C ALA A 243 -1.32 1.23 -10.07
N THR A 244 -0.40 0.77 -10.92
CA THR A 244 0.98 0.44 -10.56
C THR A 244 1.91 1.04 -11.62
N SER A 245 2.96 1.72 -11.16
CA SER A 245 3.95 2.38 -12.01
C SER A 245 5.29 2.48 -11.29
N GLU A 246 6.33 1.89 -11.87
CA GLU A 246 7.68 2.08 -11.36
C GLU A 246 8.14 3.53 -11.51
N ALA A 247 7.85 4.16 -12.65
CA ALA A 247 8.25 5.55 -12.92
C ALA A 247 7.67 6.54 -11.90
N LEU A 248 6.44 6.30 -11.44
CA LEU A 248 5.78 7.15 -10.44
C LEU A 248 6.04 6.69 -8.99
N GLY A 249 6.68 5.54 -8.79
CA GLY A 249 6.83 4.93 -7.45
C GLY A 249 5.48 4.53 -6.85
N VAL A 250 4.53 4.11 -7.69
CA VAL A 250 3.15 3.78 -7.33
C VAL A 250 2.97 2.28 -7.38
N TYR A 251 2.41 1.69 -6.32
CA TYR A 251 2.12 0.26 -6.28
C TYR A 251 0.72 0.03 -5.70
N ASN A 252 -0.11 -0.69 -6.44
CA ASN A 252 -1.45 -1.11 -6.03
C ASN A 252 -2.30 0.05 -5.46
N ARG A 253 -2.23 1.20 -6.11
CA ARG A 253 -3.10 2.36 -5.85
C ARG A 253 -4.29 2.31 -6.79
N VAL A 254 -5.18 3.30 -6.71
CA VAL A 254 -6.46 3.24 -7.41
C VAL A 254 -6.74 4.53 -8.18
N ILE A 255 -7.32 4.36 -9.36
CA ILE A 255 -8.02 5.39 -10.11
C ILE A 255 -9.50 5.00 -10.19
N TYR A 256 -10.38 5.87 -9.72
CA TYR A 256 -11.82 5.69 -9.76
C TYR A 256 -12.45 6.44 -10.93
N ILE A 257 -13.39 5.79 -11.61
CA ILE A 257 -14.34 6.42 -12.53
C ILE A 257 -15.76 6.11 -12.04
N SER A 258 -16.48 7.11 -11.55
CA SER A 258 -17.82 6.92 -10.98
C SER A 258 -18.95 7.28 -11.92
N GLU A 259 -20.09 6.60 -11.76
CA GLU A 259 -21.31 6.86 -12.54
C GLU A 259 -21.85 8.29 -12.35
N ASP A 260 -21.58 8.91 -11.19
CA ASP A 260 -21.96 10.29 -10.92
C ASP A 260 -21.07 11.34 -11.61
N GLY A 261 -19.96 10.92 -12.25
CA GLY A 261 -19.20 11.74 -13.19
C GLY A 261 -17.81 12.16 -12.72
N TYR A 262 -17.20 11.46 -11.77
CA TYR A 262 -15.89 11.80 -11.23
C TYR A 262 -14.78 10.87 -11.72
N PHE A 263 -13.62 11.47 -11.95
CA PHE A 263 -12.32 10.82 -11.89
C PHE A 263 -11.74 11.10 -10.50
N ALA A 264 -11.30 10.09 -9.78
CA ALA A 264 -10.57 10.27 -8.52
C ALA A 264 -9.34 9.37 -8.46
N THR A 265 -8.29 9.76 -7.75
CA THR A 265 -7.09 8.94 -7.64
C THR A 265 -6.32 9.18 -6.35
N ASN A 266 -5.72 8.11 -5.82
CA ASN A 266 -4.79 8.14 -4.68
C ASN A 266 -3.38 7.64 -5.05
N ILE A 267 -2.99 7.78 -6.32
CA ILE A 267 -1.62 7.44 -6.76
C ILE A 267 -0.57 8.42 -6.20
N PHE A 268 -1.00 9.58 -5.69
CA PHE A 268 -0.16 10.57 -5.00
C PHE A 268 -0.39 10.53 -3.49
N ASP A 269 0.31 11.38 -2.72
CA ASP A 269 0.19 11.39 -1.25
C ASP A 269 -1.19 11.88 -0.77
N TYR A 270 -1.89 12.61 -1.64
CA TYR A 270 -3.25 13.05 -1.43
C TYR A 270 -4.17 12.46 -2.50
N GLU A 271 -5.44 12.37 -2.14
CA GLU A 271 -6.45 11.99 -3.11
C GLU A 271 -6.89 13.21 -3.91
N TYR A 272 -6.95 13.06 -5.23
CA TYR A 272 -7.43 14.11 -6.13
C TYR A 272 -8.73 13.68 -6.79
N SER A 273 -9.68 14.59 -6.88
CA SER A 273 -10.96 14.36 -7.54
C SER A 273 -11.24 15.43 -8.58
N TYR A 274 -11.73 15.04 -9.76
CA TYR A 274 -12.07 15.93 -10.86
C TYR A 274 -13.43 15.52 -11.43
N PHE A 275 -14.34 16.48 -11.58
CA PHE A 275 -15.62 16.23 -12.22
C PHE A 275 -15.48 16.23 -13.74
N ILE A 276 -15.34 15.04 -14.33
CA ILE A 276 -15.23 14.83 -15.78
C ILE A 276 -16.60 14.80 -16.48
N GLY A 277 -17.68 14.79 -15.69
CA GLY A 277 -19.05 14.75 -16.18
C GLY A 277 -19.57 13.33 -16.42
N LYS A 278 -20.87 13.15 -16.19
CA LYS A 278 -21.55 11.85 -16.32
C LYS A 278 -21.45 11.23 -17.71
N GLU A 279 -21.39 12.06 -18.75
CA GLU A 279 -21.25 11.58 -20.12
C GLU A 279 -19.91 10.89 -20.35
N ALA A 280 -18.80 11.57 -20.01
CA ALA A 280 -17.46 11.02 -20.16
C ALA A 280 -17.25 9.76 -19.29
N ALA A 281 -17.66 9.83 -18.03
CA ALA A 281 -17.62 8.68 -17.13
C ALA A 281 -18.45 7.51 -17.67
N GLY A 282 -19.66 7.77 -18.15
CA GLY A 282 -20.52 6.76 -18.77
C GLY A 282 -19.92 6.13 -20.03
N GLN A 283 -19.21 6.91 -20.84
CA GLN A 283 -18.50 6.40 -22.03
C GLN A 283 -17.34 5.46 -21.64
N ILE A 284 -16.57 5.79 -20.60
CA ILE A 284 -15.49 4.94 -20.08
C ILE A 284 -16.07 3.65 -19.52
N ILE A 285 -17.07 3.74 -18.63
CA ILE A 285 -17.71 2.58 -18.00
C ILE A 285 -18.29 1.64 -19.07
N SER A 286 -19.01 2.19 -20.04
CA SER A 286 -19.59 1.40 -21.14
C SER A 286 -18.53 0.77 -22.04
N TYR A 287 -17.40 1.46 -22.26
CA TYR A 287 -16.29 0.90 -23.02
C TYR A 287 -15.68 -0.29 -22.29
N VAL A 288 -15.36 -0.14 -21.01
CA VAL A 288 -14.79 -1.21 -20.18
C VAL A 288 -15.72 -2.42 -20.20
N GLN A 289 -17.00 -2.27 -19.85
CA GLN A 289 -17.98 -3.36 -19.83
C GLN A 289 -18.11 -4.13 -21.16
N LYS A 290 -17.90 -3.45 -22.29
CA LYS A 290 -18.03 -4.06 -23.62
C LYS A 290 -16.74 -4.72 -24.11
N HIS A 291 -15.60 -4.26 -23.64
CA HIS A 291 -14.29 -4.61 -24.19
C HIS A 291 -13.38 -5.34 -23.18
N SER A 292 -13.84 -5.55 -21.95
CA SER A 292 -13.18 -6.40 -20.97
C SER A 292 -13.69 -7.83 -21.03
N THR A 293 -12.85 -8.77 -20.63
CA THR A 293 -13.29 -10.10 -20.20
C THR A 293 -13.45 -10.12 -18.68
N GLU A 294 -14.56 -10.68 -18.20
CA GLU A 294 -14.67 -11.04 -16.79
C GLU A 294 -13.54 -12.01 -16.47
N THR A 295 -12.66 -11.61 -15.56
CA THR A 295 -11.68 -12.52 -15.01
C THR A 295 -12.27 -13.11 -13.75
N LYS A 296 -11.99 -14.38 -13.49
CA LYS A 296 -12.31 -14.94 -12.19
C LYS A 296 -11.47 -14.18 -11.18
N SER A 297 -12.16 -13.47 -10.29
CA SER A 297 -11.76 -13.14 -8.92
C SER A 297 -10.44 -13.83 -8.59
N SER A 298 -9.31 -13.15 -8.81
CA SER A 298 -8.03 -13.62 -8.27
C SER A 298 -7.96 -13.35 -6.76
N THR A 299 -9.10 -13.09 -6.11
CA THR A 299 -9.24 -12.90 -4.66
C THR A 299 -8.87 -14.13 -3.82
N SER A 300 -8.42 -15.22 -4.42
CA SER A 300 -7.35 -15.96 -3.75
C SER A 300 -6.07 -15.60 -4.48
N LEU A 301 -5.37 -14.57 -4.00
CA LEU A 301 -3.95 -14.40 -4.32
C LEU A 301 -3.37 -15.81 -4.20
N PRO A 302 -2.71 -16.34 -5.24
CA PRO A 302 -2.37 -17.74 -5.20
C PRO A 302 -1.44 -17.92 -4.01
N THR A 303 -1.90 -18.72 -3.05
CA THR A 303 -1.26 -18.86 -1.76
C THR A 303 -0.72 -20.26 -1.60
N ILE A 304 0.42 -20.35 -0.95
CA ILE A 304 0.94 -21.60 -0.43
C ILE A 304 0.95 -21.49 1.08
N SER A 305 0.22 -22.38 1.72
CA SER A 305 0.22 -22.49 3.17
C SER A 305 0.91 -23.79 3.58
N GLY A 306 1.71 -23.73 4.63
CA GLY A 306 2.39 -24.92 5.15
C GLY A 306 3.46 -24.57 6.18
N THR A 307 4.16 -25.60 6.65
CA THR A 307 5.24 -25.45 7.61
C THR A 307 6.55 -25.16 6.90
N VAL A 308 7.30 -24.15 7.35
CA VAL A 308 8.67 -23.91 6.88
C VAL A 308 9.56 -25.05 7.35
N THR A 309 10.13 -25.81 6.42
CA THR A 309 11.01 -26.95 6.75
C THR A 309 12.48 -26.67 6.55
N GLU A 310 12.82 -25.59 5.83
CA GLU A 310 14.19 -25.19 5.53
C GLU A 310 14.21 -23.72 5.13
N ILE A 311 15.20 -22.98 5.62
CA ILE A 311 15.52 -21.62 5.18
C ILE A 311 16.89 -21.66 4.49
N GLY A 312 16.88 -21.48 3.17
CA GLY A 312 18.09 -21.48 2.34
C GLY A 312 18.53 -20.07 1.94
N ASN A 313 19.66 -19.99 1.22
CA ASN A 313 20.09 -18.73 0.63
C ASN A 313 19.21 -18.40 -0.60
N GLY A 314 18.30 -17.44 -0.44
CA GLY A 314 17.37 -16.99 -1.49
C GLY A 314 16.12 -17.86 -1.68
N TYR A 315 15.81 -18.75 -0.73
CA TYR A 315 14.55 -19.51 -0.76
C TYR A 315 14.13 -20.03 0.63
N ILE A 316 12.86 -20.42 0.76
CA ILE A 316 12.36 -21.28 1.85
C ILE A 316 11.68 -22.54 1.28
N MET A 317 11.65 -23.61 2.06
CA MET A 317 10.85 -24.79 1.77
C MET A 317 9.58 -24.80 2.62
N VAL A 318 8.41 -24.90 1.98
CA VAL A 318 7.10 -24.91 2.66
C VAL A 318 6.40 -26.25 2.43
N ASP A 319 6.05 -26.96 3.50
CA ASP A 319 5.39 -28.28 3.47
C ASP A 319 3.91 -28.17 3.88
N ASP A 320 2.99 -28.43 2.95
CA ASP A 320 1.54 -28.36 3.19
C ASP A 320 0.94 -29.61 3.85
N THR A 321 1.77 -30.62 4.18
CA THR A 321 1.32 -31.91 4.71
C THR A 321 0.45 -31.77 5.95
N VAL A 322 0.78 -30.83 6.85
CA VAL A 322 0.04 -30.59 8.09
C VAL A 322 -1.40 -30.13 7.85
N LEU A 323 -1.66 -29.52 6.69
CA LEU A 323 -2.97 -29.03 6.28
C LEU A 323 -3.82 -30.11 5.59
N CYS A 324 -3.20 -31.20 5.14
CA CYS A 324 -3.85 -32.21 4.31
C CYS A 324 -4.70 -33.19 5.11
N LYS A 325 -5.88 -33.59 4.57
CA LYS A 325 -6.70 -34.67 5.16
C LYS A 325 -5.96 -36.02 5.19
N LYS A 326 -5.10 -36.26 4.20
CA LYS A 326 -4.24 -37.46 4.09
C LYS A 326 -2.80 -36.99 3.96
N SER A 327 -1.91 -37.45 4.84
CA SER A 327 -0.50 -37.04 4.83
C SER A 327 0.20 -37.28 3.49
N LYS A 328 -0.14 -38.38 2.79
CA LYS A 328 0.40 -38.69 1.45
C LYS A 328 0.01 -37.70 0.35
N ALA A 329 -0.97 -36.83 0.59
CA ALA A 329 -1.35 -35.78 -0.35
C ALA A 329 -0.49 -34.52 -0.22
N GLY A 330 0.35 -34.45 0.84
CA GLY A 330 1.24 -33.34 1.12
C GLY A 330 2.22 -33.05 -0.02
N LYS A 331 2.51 -31.77 -0.23
CA LYS A 331 3.47 -31.26 -1.19
C LYS A 331 4.44 -30.33 -0.50
N LYS A 332 5.69 -30.35 -0.96
CA LYS A 332 6.74 -29.43 -0.56
C LYS A 332 7.00 -28.45 -1.69
N TYR A 333 6.94 -27.17 -1.39
CA TYR A 333 7.18 -26.09 -2.32
C TYR A 333 8.51 -25.42 -2.01
N LYS A 334 9.29 -25.12 -3.04
CA LYS A 334 10.46 -24.27 -2.94
C LYS A 334 10.07 -22.87 -3.35
N VAL A 335 10.00 -21.96 -2.38
CA VAL A 335 9.59 -20.57 -2.58
C VAL A 335 10.83 -19.70 -2.63
N TYR A 336 11.07 -19.03 -3.76
CA TYR A 336 12.17 -18.08 -3.90
C TYR A 336 11.84 -16.77 -3.18
N THR A 337 12.83 -16.21 -2.48
CA THR A 337 12.67 -15.05 -1.57
C THR A 337 13.36 -13.81 -2.11
N ASP A 338 13.18 -13.59 -3.42
CA ASP A 338 13.79 -12.48 -4.14
C ASP A 338 13.20 -11.13 -3.69
N ASP A 339 11.94 -11.11 -3.23
CA ASP A 339 11.32 -9.93 -2.66
C ASP A 339 12.03 -9.46 -1.38
N ILE A 340 12.24 -8.15 -1.30
CA ILE A 340 13.01 -7.51 -0.25
C ILE A 340 12.34 -7.60 1.13
N LYS A 341 11.01 -7.53 1.21
CA LYS A 341 10.25 -7.63 2.46
C LYS A 341 10.39 -9.05 3.02
N ILE A 342 10.23 -10.04 2.15
CA ILE A 342 10.40 -11.46 2.53
C ILE A 342 11.84 -11.72 3.00
N ARG A 343 12.83 -11.27 2.23
CA ARG A 343 14.25 -11.49 2.53
C ARG A 343 14.63 -10.91 3.90
N ARG A 344 14.19 -9.69 4.20
CA ARG A 344 14.44 -9.05 5.51
C ARG A 344 13.81 -9.79 6.64
N TRP A 345 12.60 -10.31 6.43
CA TRP A 345 11.93 -11.05 7.48
C TRP A 345 12.71 -12.31 7.86
N ILE A 346 13.25 -12.99 6.85
CA ILE A 346 14.16 -14.13 7.05
C ILE A 346 15.48 -13.68 7.71
N GLU A 347 16.13 -12.64 7.19
CA GLU A 347 17.42 -12.15 7.69
C GLU A 347 17.34 -11.56 9.11
N SER A 348 16.16 -11.07 9.52
CA SER A 348 15.88 -10.61 10.88
C SER A 348 15.80 -11.75 11.89
N GLY A 349 15.58 -12.98 11.44
CA GLY A 349 15.41 -14.16 12.29
C GLY A 349 14.01 -14.30 12.89
N GLU A 350 13.06 -13.47 12.45
CA GLU A 350 11.65 -13.55 12.86
C GLU A 350 10.96 -14.78 12.26
N LEU A 351 11.28 -15.16 11.01
CA LEU A 351 10.85 -16.42 10.41
C LEU A 351 11.82 -17.57 10.74
N LYS A 352 11.30 -18.71 11.19
CA LYS A 352 12.07 -19.88 11.62
C LYS A 352 11.56 -21.17 11.00
N GLU A 353 12.44 -22.17 10.94
CA GLU A 353 12.01 -23.54 10.65
C GLU A 353 11.02 -24.02 11.71
N GLY A 354 9.91 -24.61 11.25
CA GLY A 354 8.79 -25.02 12.08
C GLY A 354 7.62 -24.03 12.08
N ASP A 355 7.83 -22.79 11.65
CA ASP A 355 6.75 -21.81 11.55
C ASP A 355 5.74 -22.23 10.50
N LEU A 356 4.46 -22.02 10.79
CA LEU A 356 3.41 -22.15 9.79
C LEU A 356 3.31 -20.82 9.06
N VAL A 357 3.29 -20.86 7.73
CA VAL A 357 3.23 -19.66 6.90
C VAL A 357 2.12 -19.73 5.87
N ILE A 358 1.72 -18.55 5.41
CA ILE A 358 1.02 -18.31 4.16
C ILE A 358 1.94 -17.46 3.30
N VAL A 359 2.24 -17.93 2.10
CA VAL A 359 3.03 -17.22 1.10
C VAL A 359 2.10 -16.79 0.00
N GLU A 360 2.05 -15.49 -0.27
CA GLU A 360 1.40 -14.94 -1.45
C GLU A 360 2.43 -14.79 -2.56
N TYR A 361 2.05 -15.18 -3.78
CA TYR A 361 2.93 -15.08 -4.94
C TYR A 361 2.18 -14.66 -6.21
N GLU A 362 2.93 -14.29 -7.24
CA GLU A 362 2.43 -14.08 -8.59
C GLU A 362 2.95 -15.17 -9.54
N GLY A 363 2.18 -15.46 -10.59
CA GLY A 363 2.54 -16.45 -11.61
C GLY A 363 2.12 -17.89 -11.26
N GLU A 364 2.78 -18.86 -11.90
CA GLU A 364 2.41 -20.28 -11.79
C GLU A 364 3.46 -21.08 -11.01
N ILE A 365 2.98 -22.07 -10.24
CA ILE A 365 3.86 -23.09 -9.63
C ILE A 365 4.41 -23.98 -10.74
N SER A 366 5.73 -24.12 -10.82
CA SER A 366 6.35 -25.02 -11.78
C SER A 366 5.97 -26.49 -11.52
N SER A 367 6.15 -27.36 -12.51
CA SER A 367 5.94 -28.80 -12.36
C SER A 367 6.76 -29.44 -11.25
N ASN A 368 7.85 -28.78 -10.82
CA ASN A 368 8.75 -29.22 -9.76
C ASN A 368 8.42 -28.59 -8.40
N TYR A 369 7.26 -27.93 -8.26
CA TYR A 369 6.84 -27.22 -7.05
C TYR A 369 7.75 -26.04 -6.66
N GLU A 370 8.39 -25.43 -7.66
CA GLU A 370 9.10 -24.18 -7.45
C GLU A 370 8.17 -22.99 -7.68
N VAL A 371 8.27 -22.00 -6.80
CA VAL A 371 7.41 -20.82 -6.75
C VAL A 371 8.31 -19.59 -6.82
N LYS A 372 8.16 -18.82 -7.89
CA LYS A 372 8.80 -17.52 -8.07
C LYS A 372 7.74 -16.44 -7.86
N GLY A 373 8.19 -15.19 -7.70
CA GLY A 373 7.27 -14.06 -7.55
C GLY A 373 6.54 -14.05 -6.21
N ALA A 374 7.08 -14.69 -5.17
CA ALA A 374 6.59 -14.50 -3.81
C ALA A 374 6.88 -13.05 -3.39
N TYR A 375 5.85 -12.35 -2.91
CA TYR A 375 5.96 -10.94 -2.52
C TYR A 375 5.47 -10.68 -1.08
N SER A 376 4.77 -11.64 -0.48
CA SER A 376 4.38 -11.58 0.93
C SER A 376 4.50 -12.94 1.59
N ILE A 377 4.86 -12.92 2.87
CA ILE A 377 4.73 -14.08 3.75
C ILE A 377 4.03 -13.58 5.01
N PHE A 378 3.16 -14.41 5.56
CA PHE A 378 2.57 -14.24 6.88
C PHE A 378 2.85 -15.50 7.71
N THR A 379 3.10 -15.35 9.00
CA THR A 379 3.17 -16.45 9.96
C THR A 379 1.74 -16.66 10.46
N GLY A 380 1.28 -17.90 10.42
CA GLY A 380 -0.04 -18.27 10.87
C GLY A 380 0.01 -19.21 12.07
N THR A 381 -1.15 -19.43 12.65
CA THR A 381 -1.40 -20.48 13.64
C THR A 381 -2.30 -21.55 13.03
N LEU A 382 -2.06 -22.81 13.41
CA LEU A 382 -2.98 -23.90 13.07
C LEU A 382 -4.13 -23.86 14.05
N GLU A 383 -5.33 -23.97 13.52
CA GLU A 383 -6.53 -23.92 14.32
C GLU A 383 -7.38 -25.15 14.04
N GLU A 384 -7.88 -25.84 15.08
CA GLU A 384 -8.72 -27.03 14.86
C GLU A 384 -10.06 -26.68 14.18
N ASN A 385 -10.50 -25.41 14.27
CA ASN A 385 -11.63 -24.78 13.58
C ASN A 385 -11.51 -23.24 13.43
N GLY A 386 -10.39 -22.60 13.79
CA GLY A 386 -10.44 -21.23 14.35
C GLY A 386 -9.72 -21.08 15.70
N ILE A 387 -8.67 -20.26 15.85
CA ILE A 387 -7.95 -19.73 17.04
C ILE A 387 -7.14 -18.48 16.66
N LEU A 388 -7.85 -17.35 16.71
CA LEU A 388 -7.36 -15.97 16.65
C LEU A 388 -6.32 -15.62 17.72
N ASN A 389 -5.38 -14.78 17.26
CA ASN A 389 -4.52 -13.79 17.90
C ASN A 389 -3.66 -14.19 19.10
N GLN A 390 -2.35 -14.06 18.90
CA GLN A 390 -1.47 -13.47 19.91
C GLN A 390 -1.17 -12.02 19.49
N GLU A 391 -1.53 -11.08 20.37
CA GLU A 391 -1.05 -9.70 20.34
C GLU A 391 0.47 -9.63 20.16
#